data_AF-A0A7W1BZW4-F1
#
_entry.id   AF-A0A7W1BZW4-F1
#
_cell.length_a   1.000
_cell.length_b   1.000
_cell.length_c   1.000
_cell.angle_alpha   90.00
_cell.angle_beta   90.00
_cell.angle_gamma   90.00
#
_symmetry.space_group_name_H-M   'P 1'
#
loop_
_entity.id
_entity.type
_entity.pdbx_description
1 polymer ?
#
loop_
_entity_poly.entity_id
_entity_poly.type
_entity_poly.pdbx_seq_one_letter_code
_entity_poly.pdbx_strand_id
1 'polypeptide(L)'
;MQCSDFRELADSYLSDELLIETNHDLIRHLESCADCRHELAARRELRSKLRKGFRQAAELQMPDEFAGELRSQLRNATLLPSRSPFQTTLTRRAAYLAIAASLVIAAALGFSAIQQRSNVQPNIVTEAGRETKSSPGGSESSNSTGRALVSASLTENAISDHRDCAINHRLKEKPVDLDEGGRSYDRAYINLVQAVMSDGQLPGGATLVAAHSCIFNGQRFGHVILKYHDQLVSVLVTAVGAAQTSEQKALGASKEESITSAWSDVYRVAHFETARHAVFVVSSLSEADNIAIARAVAPSVSKHVERAEVA
;
A
#
# COMPACT_ATOMS: atom_id res chain seq x y z
N MET A 1 -5.41 -34.86 -13.12
CA MET A 1 -5.97 -35.55 -11.94
C MET A 1 -7.11 -36.46 -12.36
N GLN A 2 -7.38 -37.47 -11.54
CA GLN A 2 -8.56 -38.33 -11.67
C GLN A 2 -9.74 -37.75 -10.86
N CYS A 3 -10.95 -38.22 -11.14
CA CYS A 3 -12.15 -37.77 -10.40
C CYS A 3 -12.11 -38.16 -8.91
N SER A 4 -11.42 -39.25 -8.55
CA SER A 4 -11.20 -39.62 -7.15
C SER A 4 -10.43 -38.54 -6.39
N ASP A 5 -9.34 -38.06 -6.99
CA ASP A 5 -8.46 -37.06 -6.40
C ASP A 5 -9.21 -35.73 -6.24
N PHE A 6 -10.03 -35.37 -7.24
CA PHE A 6 -10.92 -34.21 -7.15
C PHE A 6 -11.87 -34.30 -5.95
N ARG A 7 -12.50 -35.47 -5.71
CA ARG A 7 -13.47 -35.65 -4.63
C ARG A 7 -12.86 -35.51 -3.25
N GLU A 8 -11.62 -35.97 -3.08
CA GLU A 8 -10.86 -35.82 -1.83
C GLU A 8 -10.53 -34.35 -1.56
N LEU A 9 -10.26 -33.58 -2.61
CA LEU A 9 -9.81 -32.19 -2.50
C LEU A 9 -10.95 -31.15 -2.60
N ALA A 10 -12.16 -31.56 -2.96
CA ALA A 10 -13.27 -30.65 -3.26
C ALA A 10 -13.68 -29.76 -2.07
N ASP A 11 -13.67 -30.29 -0.83
CA ASP A 11 -14.08 -29.50 0.34
C ASP A 11 -13.00 -28.51 0.78
N SER A 12 -11.72 -28.88 0.63
CA SER A 12 -10.58 -27.98 0.81
C SER A 12 -10.57 -26.88 -0.26
N TYR A 13 -10.90 -27.21 -1.51
CA TYR A 13 -11.08 -26.22 -2.58
C TYR A 13 -12.21 -25.22 -2.25
N LEU A 14 -13.35 -25.70 -1.75
CA LEU A 14 -14.48 -24.85 -1.35
C LEU A 14 -14.23 -24.01 -0.08
N SER A 15 -13.13 -24.26 0.61
CA SER A 15 -12.71 -23.52 1.81
C SER A 15 -11.45 -22.69 1.57
N ASP A 16 -10.99 -22.61 0.31
CA ASP A 16 -9.78 -21.90 -0.13
C ASP A 16 -8.49 -22.40 0.58
N GLU A 17 -8.40 -23.70 0.86
CA GLU A 17 -7.29 -24.31 1.62
C GLU A 17 -6.30 -25.10 0.75
N LEU A 18 -6.46 -25.08 -0.58
CA LEU A 18 -5.56 -25.79 -1.49
C LEU A 18 -4.37 -24.94 -1.92
N LEU A 19 -3.23 -25.62 -2.14
CA LEU A 19 -2.07 -25.02 -2.78
C LEU A 19 -2.41 -24.55 -4.20
N ILE A 20 -1.74 -23.48 -4.65
CA ILE A 20 -1.98 -22.82 -5.94
C ILE A 20 -1.87 -23.82 -7.12
N GLU A 21 -0.86 -24.68 -7.14
CA GLU A 21 -0.65 -25.66 -8.20
C GLU A 21 -1.81 -26.68 -8.27
N THR A 22 -2.18 -27.23 -7.11
CA THR A 22 -3.30 -28.16 -6.98
C THR A 22 -4.63 -27.50 -7.36
N ASN A 23 -4.80 -26.21 -7.06
CA ASN A 23 -5.95 -25.43 -7.45
C ASN A 23 -6.05 -25.29 -8.98
N HIS A 24 -4.95 -24.95 -9.66
CA HIS A 24 -4.92 -24.90 -11.13
C HIS A 24 -5.23 -26.26 -11.77
N ASP A 25 -4.72 -27.35 -11.19
CA ASP A 25 -5.02 -28.69 -11.67
C ASP A 25 -6.51 -29.04 -11.50
N LEU A 26 -7.13 -28.59 -10.40
CA LEU A 26 -8.57 -28.76 -10.16
C LEU A 26 -9.41 -27.97 -11.15
N ILE A 27 -9.04 -26.72 -11.40
CA ILE A 27 -9.74 -25.86 -12.39
C ILE A 27 -9.67 -26.50 -13.78
N ARG A 28 -8.48 -26.95 -14.21
CA ARG A 28 -8.29 -27.64 -15.50
C ARG A 28 -9.13 -28.92 -15.59
N HIS A 29 -9.26 -29.66 -14.49
CA HIS A 29 -10.14 -30.83 -14.44
C HIS A 29 -11.62 -30.45 -14.54
N LEU A 30 -12.05 -29.40 -13.83
CA LEU A 30 -13.42 -28.89 -13.89
C LEU A 30 -13.80 -28.36 -15.27
N GLU A 31 -12.87 -27.82 -16.06
CA GLU A 31 -13.11 -27.41 -17.44
C GLU A 31 -13.46 -28.60 -18.35
N SER A 32 -12.87 -29.77 -18.08
CA SER A 32 -12.99 -30.95 -18.92
C SER A 32 -13.98 -32.01 -18.41
N CYS A 33 -14.34 -31.99 -17.13
CA CYS A 33 -15.21 -33.01 -16.52
C CYS A 33 -16.57 -32.44 -16.06
N ALA A 34 -17.65 -32.84 -16.74
CA ALA A 34 -19.01 -32.39 -16.40
C ALA A 34 -19.52 -32.96 -15.06
N ASP A 35 -19.21 -34.22 -14.75
CA ASP A 35 -19.68 -34.88 -13.52
C ASP A 35 -19.10 -34.20 -12.27
N CYS A 36 -17.81 -33.88 -12.27
CA CYS A 36 -17.17 -33.17 -11.17
C CYS A 36 -17.69 -31.73 -11.02
N ARG A 37 -18.07 -31.05 -12.11
CA ARG A 37 -18.77 -29.75 -12.02
C ARG A 37 -20.13 -29.88 -11.33
N HIS A 38 -20.90 -30.91 -11.66
CA HIS A 38 -22.19 -31.16 -11.02
C HIS A 38 -22.03 -31.49 -9.54
N GLU A 39 -21.05 -32.31 -9.18
CA GLU A 39 -20.76 -32.64 -7.78
C GLU A 39 -20.36 -31.38 -6.98
N LEU A 40 -19.49 -30.54 -7.53
CA LEU A 40 -19.08 -29.29 -6.89
C LEU A 40 -20.24 -28.33 -6.70
N ALA A 41 -21.13 -28.22 -7.71
CA ALA A 41 -22.33 -27.40 -7.62
C ALA A 41 -23.26 -27.88 -6.49
N ALA A 42 -23.46 -29.21 -6.37
CA ALA A 42 -24.27 -29.79 -5.30
C ALA A 42 -23.67 -29.51 -3.91
N ARG A 43 -22.35 -29.61 -3.75
CA ARG A 43 -21.66 -29.28 -2.49
C ARG A 43 -21.78 -27.80 -2.13
N ARG A 44 -21.65 -26.89 -3.10
CA ARG A 44 -21.87 -25.44 -2.91
C ARG A 44 -23.31 -25.15 -2.49
N GLU A 45 -24.28 -25.81 -3.11
CA GLU A 45 -25.68 -25.66 -2.77
C GLU A 45 -25.96 -26.12 -1.33
N LEU A 46 -25.41 -27.27 -0.92
CA LEU A 46 -25.53 -27.77 0.44
C LEU A 46 -24.95 -26.78 1.47
N ARG A 47 -23.72 -26.27 1.25
CA ARG A 47 -23.10 -25.27 2.14
C ARG A 47 -23.93 -23.99 2.22
N SER A 48 -24.50 -23.54 1.10
CA SER A 48 -25.38 -22.38 1.06
C SER A 48 -26.66 -22.60 1.88
N LYS A 49 -27.30 -23.77 1.73
CA LYS A 49 -28.48 -24.15 2.51
C LYS A 49 -28.19 -24.23 4.01
N LEU A 50 -27.06 -24.84 4.40
CA LEU A 50 -26.63 -24.90 5.79
C LEU A 50 -26.36 -23.50 6.36
N ARG A 51 -25.63 -22.65 5.63
CA ARG A 51 -25.36 -21.26 6.03
C ARG A 51 -26.65 -20.46 6.18
N LYS A 52 -27.61 -20.65 5.27
CA LYS A 52 -28.93 -20.03 5.35
C LYS A 52 -29.70 -20.52 6.57
N GLY A 53 -29.71 -21.83 6.82
CA GLY A 53 -30.35 -22.44 8.00
C GLY A 53 -29.76 -21.87 9.29
N PHE A 54 -28.43 -21.82 9.40
CA PHE A 54 -27.75 -21.23 10.55
C PHE A 54 -28.12 -19.76 10.78
N ARG A 55 -28.22 -18.96 9.71
CA ARG A 55 -28.65 -17.54 9.79
C ARG A 55 -30.12 -17.36 10.15
N GLN A 56 -30.96 -18.36 9.89
CA GLN A 56 -32.40 -18.30 10.13
C GLN A 56 -32.80 -18.92 11.48
N ALA A 57 -31.96 -19.79 12.04
CA ALA A 57 -32.14 -20.38 13.37
C ALA A 57 -31.99 -19.29 14.44
N ALA A 58 -33.11 -18.89 15.04
CA ALA A 58 -33.18 -17.83 16.04
C ALA A 58 -32.35 -18.17 17.28
N GLU A 59 -32.34 -19.44 17.67
CA GLU A 59 -31.58 -20.00 18.79
C GLU A 59 -30.06 -19.99 18.59
N LEU A 60 -29.58 -19.87 17.34
CA LEU A 60 -28.17 -19.75 17.01
C LEU A 60 -27.77 -18.29 16.74
N GLN A 61 -28.73 -17.36 16.74
CA GLN A 61 -28.41 -15.94 16.59
C GLN A 61 -27.79 -15.39 17.87
N MET A 62 -26.92 -14.40 17.68
CA MET A 62 -26.38 -13.61 18.77
C MET A 62 -27.51 -12.91 19.52
N PRO A 63 -27.62 -13.06 20.86
CA PRO A 63 -28.64 -12.36 21.64
C PRO A 63 -28.54 -10.85 21.46
N ASP A 64 -29.68 -10.17 21.36
CA ASP A 64 -29.74 -8.72 21.16
C ASP A 64 -29.06 -7.92 22.27
N GLU A 65 -29.09 -8.44 23.49
CA GLU A 65 -28.41 -7.85 24.65
C GLU A 65 -26.89 -7.81 24.43
N PHE A 66 -26.30 -8.95 24.05
CA PHE A 66 -24.88 -9.03 23.73
C PHE A 66 -24.51 -8.17 22.52
N ALA A 67 -25.34 -8.18 21.47
CA ALA A 67 -25.13 -7.33 20.31
C ALA A 67 -25.23 -5.83 20.66
N GLY A 68 -26.11 -5.47 21.59
CA GLY A 68 -26.27 -4.12 22.13
C GLY A 68 -25.07 -3.67 22.96
N GLU A 69 -24.56 -4.55 23.82
CA GLU A 69 -23.36 -4.32 24.62
C GLU A 69 -22.13 -4.17 23.72
N LEU A 70 -21.94 -5.07 22.75
CA LEU A 70 -20.85 -4.96 21.79
C LEU A 70 -20.91 -3.64 21.00
N ARG A 71 -22.10 -3.23 20.53
CA ARG A 71 -22.29 -1.94 19.86
C ARG A 71 -22.02 -0.75 20.77
N SER A 72 -22.38 -0.82 22.05
CA SER A 72 -22.14 0.27 23.00
C SER A 72 -20.65 0.40 23.32
N GLN A 73 -19.95 -0.73 23.51
CA GLN A 73 -18.50 -0.78 23.66
C GLN A 73 -17.80 -0.17 22.43
N LEU A 74 -18.20 -0.53 21.22
CA LEU A 74 -17.66 0.04 19.98
C LEU A 74 -17.97 1.54 19.80
N ARG A 75 -19.17 2.00 20.19
CA ARG A 75 -19.52 3.44 20.17
C ARG A 75 -18.71 4.24 21.19
N ASN A 76 -18.52 3.71 22.39
CA ASN A 76 -17.72 4.37 23.41
C ASN A 76 -16.23 4.43 23.00
N ALA A 77 -15.73 3.41 22.31
CA ALA A 77 -14.40 3.42 21.72
C ALA A 77 -14.24 4.48 20.61
N THR A 78 -15.32 4.85 19.91
CA THR A 78 -15.30 5.82 18.81
C THR A 78 -15.64 7.27 19.22
N LEU A 79 -16.15 7.50 20.43
CA LEU A 79 -16.53 8.83 20.93
C LEU A 79 -15.45 9.56 21.76
N LEU A 80 -14.17 9.15 21.66
CA LEU A 80 -13.08 9.98 22.18
C LEU A 80 -13.09 11.34 21.45
N PRO A 81 -12.96 12.48 22.17
CA PRO A 81 -13.28 13.79 21.64
C PRO A 81 -12.32 14.20 20.52
N SER A 82 -12.86 14.24 19.30
CA SER A 82 -12.25 14.92 18.16
C SER A 82 -12.15 16.42 18.46
N ARG A 83 -10.92 16.95 18.53
CA ARG A 83 -10.65 18.38 18.79
C ARG A 83 -11.35 19.27 17.75
N SER A 84 -12.07 20.27 18.22
CA SER A 84 -12.99 21.07 17.39
C SER A 84 -12.28 21.90 16.30
N PRO A 85 -12.88 22.06 15.12
CA PRO A 85 -12.30 22.75 13.96
C PRO A 85 -12.28 24.29 14.08
N PHE A 86 -12.70 24.87 15.20
CA PHE A 86 -12.87 26.32 15.32
C PHE A 86 -11.57 27.09 15.65
N GLN A 87 -10.49 26.39 16.01
CA GLN A 87 -9.20 27.02 16.32
C GLN A 87 -8.25 27.18 15.11
N THR A 88 -8.56 26.60 13.94
CA THR A 88 -7.64 26.57 12.78
C THR A 88 -7.86 27.70 11.76
N THR A 89 -8.96 28.46 11.85
CA THR A 89 -9.28 29.53 10.89
C THR A 89 -8.58 30.85 11.22
N LEU A 90 -8.31 31.14 12.50
CA LEU A 90 -7.59 32.35 12.91
C LEU A 90 -6.09 32.30 12.58
N THR A 91 -5.47 31.12 12.59
CA THR A 91 -4.04 30.96 12.27
C THR A 91 -3.76 31.01 10.76
N ARG A 92 -4.71 30.57 9.92
CA ARG A 92 -4.55 30.65 8.44
C ARG A 92 -4.56 32.08 7.92
N ARG A 93 -5.39 32.99 8.46
CA ARG A 93 -5.43 34.39 7.99
C ARG A 93 -4.15 35.17 8.31
N ALA A 94 -3.51 34.87 9.44
CA ALA A 94 -2.22 35.46 9.80
C ALA A 94 -1.08 34.97 8.87
N ALA A 95 -1.11 33.70 8.44
CA ALA A 95 -0.13 33.15 7.52
C ALA A 95 -0.19 33.80 6.12
N TYR A 96 -1.39 34.10 5.60
CA TYR A 96 -1.52 34.73 4.28
C TYR A 96 -1.02 36.18 4.23
N LEU A 97 -1.12 36.94 5.33
CA LEU A 97 -0.61 38.31 5.40
C LEU A 97 0.93 38.36 5.41
N ALA A 98 1.59 37.37 6.00
CA ALA A 98 3.06 37.29 6.02
C ALA A 98 3.66 37.02 4.62
N ILE A 99 2.97 36.22 3.79
CA ILE A 99 3.39 35.90 2.42
C ILE A 99 3.23 37.12 1.49
N ALA A 100 2.20 37.94 1.69
CA ALA A 100 2.02 39.15 0.88
C ALA A 100 3.12 40.19 1.15
N ALA A 101 3.55 40.35 2.41
CA ALA A 101 4.59 41.30 2.79
C ALA A 101 5.98 40.92 2.20
N SER A 102 6.31 39.63 2.14
CA SER A 102 7.59 39.18 1.59
C SER A 102 7.70 39.35 0.07
N LEU A 103 6.58 39.21 -0.66
CA LEU A 103 6.54 39.44 -2.11
C LEU A 103 6.77 40.92 -2.49
N VAL A 104 6.25 41.86 -1.70
CA VAL A 104 6.45 43.31 -1.95
C VAL A 104 7.92 43.70 -1.75
N ILE A 105 8.58 43.14 -0.73
CA ILE A 105 10.00 43.41 -0.46
C ILE A 105 10.88 42.83 -1.57
N ALA A 106 10.58 41.61 -2.05
CA ALA A 106 11.32 40.97 -3.15
C ALA A 106 11.18 41.75 -4.47
N ALA A 107 9.98 42.27 -4.77
CA ALA A 107 9.74 43.08 -5.96
C ALA A 107 10.48 44.42 -5.91
N ALA A 108 10.51 45.09 -4.75
CA ALA A 108 11.21 46.36 -4.57
C ALA A 108 12.73 46.21 -4.72
N LEU A 109 13.32 45.13 -4.17
CA LEU A 109 14.75 44.84 -4.29
C LEU A 109 15.14 44.42 -5.72
N GLY A 110 14.28 43.65 -6.40
CA GLY A 110 14.48 43.26 -7.80
C GLY A 110 14.47 44.45 -8.77
N PHE A 111 13.58 45.43 -8.56
CA PHE A 111 13.49 46.61 -9.41
C PHE A 111 14.71 47.54 -9.27
N SER A 112 15.25 47.66 -8.06
CA SER A 112 16.49 48.43 -7.80
C SER A 112 17.73 47.82 -8.49
N ALA A 113 17.86 46.50 -8.48
CA ALA A 113 18.99 45.81 -9.12
C ALA A 113 18.97 45.90 -10.66
N ILE A 114 17.78 46.02 -11.27
CA ILE A 114 17.63 46.14 -12.73
C ILE A 114 17.98 47.55 -13.22
N GLN A 115 17.62 48.61 -12.50
CA GLN A 115 18.00 49.99 -12.89
C GLN A 115 19.51 50.23 -12.80
N GLN A 116 20.22 49.51 -11.93
CA GLN A 116 21.67 49.70 -11.76
C GLN A 116 22.49 49.04 -12.89
N ARG A 117 21.89 48.14 -13.68
CA ARG A 117 22.57 47.43 -14.79
C ARG A 117 22.39 48.08 -16.17
N SER A 118 21.56 49.11 -16.32
CA SER A 118 21.28 49.72 -17.63
C SER A 118 22.28 50.79 -18.09
N ASN A 119 23.45 50.95 -17.44
CA ASN A 119 24.47 51.94 -17.83
C ASN A 119 25.79 51.34 -18.33
N VAL A 120 25.79 50.08 -18.77
CA VAL A 120 26.95 49.45 -19.42
C VAL A 120 26.54 49.03 -20.83
N GLN A 121 27.08 49.75 -21.80
CA GLN A 121 26.91 49.54 -23.24
C GLN A 121 27.72 48.30 -23.68
N PRO A 122 27.17 47.47 -24.57
CA PRO A 122 28.04 46.83 -25.55
C PRO A 122 27.50 46.89 -26.98
N ASN A 123 28.47 47.01 -27.88
CA ASN A 123 28.36 47.05 -29.34
C ASN A 123 27.89 45.72 -29.95
N ILE A 124 27.24 45.90 -31.10
CA ILE A 124 26.70 44.97 -32.09
C ILE A 124 27.83 44.21 -32.83
N VAL A 125 27.65 42.91 -33.13
CA VAL A 125 27.83 42.22 -34.46
C VAL A 125 27.15 40.83 -34.33
N THR A 126 25.98 40.56 -34.94
CA THR A 126 25.66 40.06 -36.32
C THR A 126 25.84 38.54 -36.54
N GLU A 127 24.90 38.01 -37.34
CA GLU A 127 24.84 36.72 -38.08
C GLU A 127 24.07 35.59 -37.39
N ALA A 128 22.86 35.19 -37.81
CA ALA A 128 22.28 34.82 -39.12
C ALA A 128 22.16 33.29 -39.29
N GLY A 129 20.91 32.84 -39.31
CA GLY A 129 20.44 31.68 -40.10
C GLY A 129 20.57 30.29 -39.46
N ARG A 130 19.47 29.54 -39.43
CA ARG A 130 19.16 28.54 -40.49
C ARG A 130 18.18 27.44 -40.03
N GLU A 131 17.07 27.33 -40.77
CA GLU A 131 16.30 26.15 -41.21
C GLU A 131 15.93 25.00 -40.25
N THR A 132 14.61 24.89 -40.04
CA THR A 132 13.74 23.71 -40.26
C THR A 132 14.33 22.29 -40.21
N LYS A 133 13.73 21.44 -39.36
CA LYS A 133 13.22 20.11 -39.79
C LYS A 133 12.24 19.50 -38.80
N SER A 134 11.10 19.11 -39.36
CA SER A 134 10.09 18.21 -38.80
C SER A 134 10.51 16.75 -38.93
N SER A 135 10.28 15.93 -37.89
CA SER A 135 9.70 14.59 -38.02
C SER A 135 9.51 13.89 -36.66
N PRO A 136 8.62 12.88 -36.62
CA PRO A 136 7.96 12.41 -35.41
C PRO A 136 8.64 11.17 -34.82
N GLY A 137 8.50 10.96 -33.51
CA GLY A 137 8.97 9.76 -32.82
C GLY A 137 8.05 9.44 -31.66
N GLY A 138 7.05 8.60 -31.91
CA GLY A 138 6.29 7.93 -30.86
C GLY A 138 7.05 6.69 -30.39
N SER A 139 7.39 6.63 -29.10
CA SER A 139 7.73 5.40 -28.39
C SER A 139 7.66 5.60 -26.87
N GLU A 140 6.48 5.93 -26.35
CA GLU A 140 6.20 5.97 -24.90
C GLU A 140 4.98 5.09 -24.62
N SER A 141 5.15 3.77 -24.51
CA SER A 141 4.01 2.90 -24.15
C SER A 141 4.40 1.52 -23.59
N SER A 142 5.61 1.03 -23.83
CA SER A 142 6.03 -0.31 -23.40
C SER A 142 6.49 -0.38 -21.94
N ASN A 143 7.10 0.68 -21.39
CA ASN A 143 7.70 0.63 -20.05
C ASN A 143 6.71 0.89 -18.90
N SER A 144 5.66 1.68 -19.15
CA SER A 144 4.58 1.93 -18.19
C SER A 144 3.74 0.68 -17.94
N THR A 145 3.49 -0.11 -18.99
CA THR A 145 2.68 -1.34 -18.91
C THR A 145 3.36 -2.43 -18.08
N GLY A 146 4.68 -2.62 -18.23
CA GLY A 146 5.45 -3.59 -17.45
C GLY A 146 5.52 -3.23 -15.96
N ARG A 147 5.76 -1.95 -15.64
CA ARG A 147 5.75 -1.46 -14.25
C ARG A 147 4.36 -1.56 -13.61
N ALA A 148 3.30 -1.25 -14.34
CA ALA A 148 1.93 -1.38 -13.84
C ALA A 148 1.55 -2.85 -13.55
N LEU A 149 1.97 -3.80 -14.40
CA LEU A 149 1.75 -5.24 -14.18
C LEU A 149 2.50 -5.77 -12.96
N VAL A 150 3.76 -5.37 -12.77
CA VAL A 150 4.56 -5.73 -11.58
C VAL A 150 3.97 -5.09 -10.31
N SER A 151 3.52 -3.84 -10.39
CA SER A 151 2.86 -3.16 -9.28
C SER A 151 1.53 -3.85 -8.89
N ALA A 152 0.75 -4.29 -9.89
CA ALA A 152 -0.50 -5.02 -9.65
C ALA A 152 -0.26 -6.39 -8.99
N SER A 153 0.73 -7.16 -9.43
CA SER A 153 1.05 -8.46 -8.82
C SER A 153 1.60 -8.33 -7.41
N LEU A 154 2.44 -7.32 -7.16
CA LEU A 154 2.93 -7.03 -5.81
C LEU A 154 1.81 -6.55 -4.87
N THR A 155 0.87 -5.76 -5.39
CA THR A 155 -0.33 -5.34 -4.64
C THR A 155 -1.16 -6.55 -4.21
N GLU A 156 -1.42 -7.49 -5.12
CA GLU A 156 -2.18 -8.72 -4.81
C GLU A 156 -1.45 -9.61 -3.79
N ASN A 157 -0.12 -9.74 -3.94
CA ASN A 157 0.71 -10.46 -2.96
C ASN A 157 0.68 -9.79 -1.59
N ALA A 158 0.72 -8.46 -1.52
CA ALA A 158 0.65 -7.71 -0.26
C ALA A 158 -0.72 -7.87 0.43
N ILE A 159 -1.81 -7.86 -0.33
CA ILE A 159 -3.16 -8.14 0.20
C ILE A 159 -3.24 -9.55 0.78
N SER A 160 -2.75 -10.52 0.01
CA SER A 160 -2.81 -11.92 0.41
C SER A 160 -1.90 -12.21 1.61
N ASP A 161 -0.71 -11.60 1.65
CA ASP A 161 0.17 -11.67 2.82
C ASP A 161 -0.49 -11.05 4.07
N HIS A 162 -1.12 -9.87 3.96
CA HIS A 162 -1.89 -9.31 5.08
C HIS A 162 -2.97 -10.27 5.59
N ARG A 163 -3.75 -10.88 4.69
CA ARG A 163 -4.78 -11.85 5.07
C ARG A 163 -4.19 -13.09 5.74
N ASP A 164 -3.20 -13.70 5.11
CA ASP A 164 -2.75 -15.03 5.50
C ASP A 164 -1.78 -14.96 6.67
N CYS A 165 -0.93 -13.94 6.73
CA CYS A 165 -0.01 -13.70 7.82
C CYS A 165 -0.67 -13.01 9.03
N ALA A 166 -1.21 -11.81 8.84
CA ALA A 166 -1.61 -10.96 9.96
C ALA A 166 -2.95 -11.39 10.58
N ILE A 167 -3.90 -11.85 9.75
CA ILE A 167 -5.25 -12.21 10.20
C ILE A 167 -5.36 -13.70 10.50
N ASN A 168 -4.95 -14.55 9.56
CA ASN A 168 -5.17 -15.99 9.68
C ASN A 168 -4.03 -16.74 10.38
N HIS A 169 -2.84 -16.14 10.50
CA HIS A 169 -1.63 -16.79 11.01
C HIS A 169 -1.27 -18.10 10.27
N ARG A 170 -1.53 -18.14 8.95
CA ARG A 170 -1.33 -19.27 8.03
C ARG A 170 -0.18 -19.00 7.08
N LEU A 171 1.05 -19.13 7.55
CA LEU A 171 2.25 -19.04 6.70
C LEU A 171 2.84 -20.41 6.41
N LYS A 172 3.40 -20.58 5.20
CA LYS A 172 4.11 -21.82 4.80
C LYS A 172 5.40 -22.03 5.59
N GLU A 173 6.06 -20.95 5.97
CA GLU A 173 7.25 -20.94 6.81
C GLU A 173 6.99 -20.16 8.10
N LYS A 174 7.74 -20.48 9.14
CA LYS A 174 7.68 -19.72 10.40
C LYS A 174 8.21 -18.30 10.13
N PRO A 175 7.51 -17.24 10.58
CA PRO A 175 8.03 -15.88 10.50
C PRO A 175 9.42 -15.78 11.12
N VAL A 176 10.31 -15.06 10.42
CA VAL A 176 11.67 -14.77 10.88
C VAL A 176 11.66 -13.39 11.54
N ASP A 177 12.48 -13.18 12.56
CA ASP A 177 12.64 -11.83 13.13
C ASP A 177 13.11 -10.82 12.07
N LEU A 178 12.67 -9.55 12.14
CA LEU A 178 13.01 -8.56 11.12
C LEU A 178 14.52 -8.27 11.02
N ASP A 179 15.25 -8.24 12.14
CA ASP A 179 16.69 -7.95 12.10
C ASP A 179 17.49 -9.17 11.61
N GLU A 180 16.99 -10.38 11.86
CA GLU A 180 17.54 -11.61 11.27
C GLU A 180 17.25 -11.68 9.77
N GLY A 181 16.01 -11.43 9.37
CA GLY A 181 15.59 -11.37 7.98
C GLY A 181 16.33 -10.27 7.22
N GLY A 182 16.60 -9.15 7.88
CA GLY A 182 17.31 -8.03 7.27
C GLY A 182 18.81 -8.26 7.08
N ARG A 183 19.43 -9.10 7.92
CA ARG A 183 20.80 -9.56 7.72
C ARG A 183 20.92 -10.63 6.64
N SER A 184 19.88 -11.44 6.48
CA SER A 184 19.91 -12.61 5.59
C SER A 184 19.39 -12.33 4.18
N TYR A 185 18.45 -11.42 4.03
CA TYR A 185 17.71 -11.24 2.78
C TYR A 185 17.69 -9.79 2.29
N ASP A 186 17.30 -8.84 3.15
CA ASP A 186 17.11 -7.45 2.73
C ASP A 186 17.38 -6.45 3.85
N ARG A 187 18.45 -5.66 3.72
CA ARG A 187 18.87 -4.69 4.74
C ARG A 187 17.79 -3.67 5.10
N ALA A 188 16.81 -3.43 4.22
CA ALA A 188 15.68 -2.54 4.49
C ALA A 188 14.85 -2.99 5.71
N TYR A 189 14.91 -4.27 6.09
CA TYR A 189 14.13 -4.81 7.21
C TYR A 189 14.74 -4.49 8.58
N ILE A 190 16.06 -4.26 8.64
CA ILE A 190 16.76 -3.92 9.89
C ILE A 190 16.21 -2.61 10.43
N ASN A 191 15.81 -2.55 11.70
CA ASN A 191 15.18 -1.37 12.32
C ASN A 191 13.91 -0.85 11.63
N LEU A 192 13.24 -1.64 10.78
CA LEU A 192 12.05 -1.19 10.06
C LEU A 192 10.91 -0.78 11.01
N VAL A 193 10.77 -1.46 12.14
CA VAL A 193 9.79 -1.07 13.18
C VAL A 193 10.01 0.35 13.67
N GLN A 194 11.27 0.76 13.89
CA GLN A 194 11.58 2.12 14.34
C GLN A 194 11.23 3.16 13.27
N ALA A 195 11.41 2.82 12.00
CA ALA A 195 11.01 3.69 10.90
C ALA A 195 9.48 3.85 10.86
N VAL A 196 8.73 2.75 10.92
CA VAL A 196 7.25 2.77 10.93
C VAL A 196 6.69 3.50 12.16
N MET A 197 7.29 3.25 13.33
CA MET A 197 6.85 3.80 14.61
C MET A 197 7.51 5.13 14.96
N SER A 198 8.18 5.79 14.02
CA SER A 198 8.88 7.06 14.29
C SER A 198 7.95 8.08 14.94
N ASP A 199 8.32 8.53 16.13
CA ASP A 199 7.46 9.27 17.05
C ASP A 199 6.77 10.48 16.39
N GLY A 200 5.45 10.55 16.56
CA GLY A 200 4.62 11.72 16.20
C GLY A 200 4.06 11.74 14.78
N GLN A 201 4.36 10.77 13.93
CA GLN A 201 3.82 10.71 12.57
C GLN A 201 2.53 9.90 12.46
N LEU A 202 2.45 8.75 13.16
CA LEU A 202 1.26 7.91 13.13
C LEU A 202 0.05 8.58 13.81
N PRO A 203 -1.18 8.37 13.29
CA PRO A 203 -2.39 8.76 13.99
C PRO A 203 -2.43 8.19 15.42
N GLY A 204 -2.92 8.99 16.37
CA GLY A 204 -3.00 8.58 17.78
C GLY A 204 -3.82 7.30 17.94
N GLY A 205 -3.31 6.36 18.74
CA GLY A 205 -3.96 5.06 18.98
C GLY A 205 -3.45 3.91 18.10
N ALA A 206 -2.53 4.16 17.17
CA ALA A 206 -1.81 3.09 16.48
C ALA A 206 -0.77 2.43 17.41
N THR A 207 -0.84 1.12 17.59
CA THR A 207 0.09 0.35 18.43
C THR A 207 0.71 -0.81 17.67
N LEU A 208 1.99 -1.09 17.89
CA LEU A 208 2.65 -2.27 17.33
C LEU A 208 2.04 -3.56 17.91
N VAL A 209 1.71 -4.51 17.04
CA VAL A 209 1.23 -5.85 17.42
C VAL A 209 2.34 -6.87 17.25
N ALA A 210 2.96 -6.88 16.07
CA ALA A 210 4.01 -7.81 15.71
C ALA A 210 4.84 -7.24 14.57
N ALA A 211 6.05 -7.77 14.39
CA ALA A 211 6.87 -7.47 13.23
C ALA A 211 7.77 -8.65 12.91
N HIS A 212 7.89 -9.01 11.63
CA HIS A 212 8.68 -10.15 11.17
C HIS A 212 8.92 -10.09 9.66
N SER A 213 9.82 -10.94 9.16
CA SER A 213 9.93 -11.23 7.74
C SER A 213 9.17 -12.52 7.40
N CYS A 214 8.29 -12.43 6.40
CA CYS A 214 7.48 -13.53 5.89
C CYS A 214 7.67 -13.68 4.37
N ILE A 215 7.31 -14.86 3.84
CA ILE A 215 7.23 -15.12 2.41
C ILE A 215 5.79 -15.42 2.01
N PHE A 216 5.32 -14.75 0.96
CA PHE A 216 4.10 -15.08 0.26
C PHE A 216 4.37 -15.22 -1.25
N ASN A 217 3.99 -16.35 -1.86
CA ASN A 217 4.23 -16.63 -3.28
C ASN A 217 5.68 -16.40 -3.76
N GLY A 218 6.67 -16.73 -2.92
CA GLY A 218 8.08 -16.52 -3.22
C GLY A 218 8.56 -15.08 -3.09
N GLN A 219 7.66 -14.14 -2.81
CA GLN A 219 7.99 -12.76 -2.47
C GLN A 219 8.20 -12.64 -0.96
N ARG A 220 9.36 -12.14 -0.55
CA ARG A 220 9.67 -11.85 0.85
C ARG A 220 9.23 -10.43 1.19
N PHE A 221 8.62 -10.28 2.35
CA PHE A 221 8.21 -9.00 2.91
C PHE A 221 8.88 -8.77 4.25
N GLY A 222 9.26 -7.53 4.52
CA GLY A 222 9.40 -7.00 5.87
C GLY A 222 8.02 -6.52 6.31
N HIS A 223 7.44 -7.19 7.30
CA HIS A 223 6.05 -7.03 7.68
C HIS A 223 5.94 -6.47 9.09
N VAL A 224 5.39 -5.26 9.20
CA VAL A 224 5.06 -4.62 10.48
C VAL A 224 3.54 -4.58 10.62
N ILE A 225 3.02 -5.16 11.70
CA ILE A 225 1.59 -5.23 11.98
C ILE A 225 1.27 -4.25 13.10
N LEU A 226 0.39 -3.31 12.80
CA LEU A 226 -0.16 -2.34 13.74
C LEU A 226 -1.61 -2.68 14.06
N LYS A 227 -2.07 -2.24 15.23
CA LYS A 227 -3.49 -2.17 15.59
C LYS A 227 -3.89 -0.70 15.63
N TYR A 228 -4.93 -0.34 14.88
CA TYR A 228 -5.52 1.00 14.86
C TYR A 228 -7.04 0.87 14.80
N HIS A 229 -7.76 1.50 15.73
CA HIS A 229 -9.22 1.39 15.87
C HIS A 229 -9.73 -0.07 15.86
N ASP A 230 -9.06 -0.95 16.62
CA ASP A 230 -9.34 -2.40 16.68
C ASP A 230 -9.19 -3.18 15.36
N GLN A 231 -8.62 -2.56 14.33
CA GLN A 231 -8.31 -3.20 13.07
C GLN A 231 -6.81 -3.38 12.90
N LEU A 232 -6.42 -4.47 12.24
CA LEU A 232 -5.02 -4.72 11.89
C LEU A 232 -4.66 -3.94 10.63
N VAL A 233 -3.46 -3.34 10.66
CA VAL A 233 -2.87 -2.62 9.54
C VAL A 233 -1.50 -3.19 9.29
N SER A 234 -1.27 -3.69 8.08
CA SER A 234 0.05 -4.16 7.66
C SER A 234 0.78 -3.04 6.95
N VAL A 235 2.01 -2.76 7.39
CA VAL A 235 3.01 -2.05 6.59
C VAL A 235 3.99 -3.09 6.07
N LEU A 236 4.05 -3.23 4.75
CA LEU A 236 4.81 -4.26 4.04
C LEU A 236 5.87 -3.60 3.17
N VAL A 237 7.12 -4.01 3.33
CA VAL A 237 8.24 -3.54 2.51
C VAL A 237 8.81 -4.72 1.73
N THR A 238 8.99 -4.53 0.42
CA THR A 238 9.51 -5.58 -0.45
C THR A 238 10.36 -5.01 -1.58
N ALA A 239 11.38 -5.73 -2.00
CA ALA A 239 12.18 -5.34 -3.16
C ALA A 239 11.34 -5.45 -4.45
N VAL A 240 11.41 -4.42 -5.29
CA VAL A 240 10.98 -4.48 -6.70
C VAL A 240 12.21 -4.87 -7.51
N GLY A 241 12.14 -6.02 -8.21
CA GLY A 241 13.29 -6.59 -8.90
C GLY A 241 13.99 -5.57 -9.82
N ALA A 242 15.34 -5.59 -9.84
CA ALA A 242 16.21 -4.69 -10.61
C ALA A 242 16.13 -4.87 -12.14
N ALA A 243 15.06 -5.44 -12.67
CA ALA A 243 14.79 -5.44 -14.10
C ALA A 243 14.36 -4.03 -14.51
N GLN A 244 15.34 -3.26 -14.98
CA GLN A 244 15.26 -1.91 -15.56
C GLN A 244 15.37 -0.73 -14.58
N THR A 245 16.60 -0.43 -14.16
CA THR A 245 17.06 0.97 -13.98
C THR A 245 18.60 1.02 -13.95
N SER A 246 19.21 0.54 -15.03
CA SER A 246 20.46 1.17 -15.48
C SER A 246 20.02 2.32 -16.38
N GLU A 247 20.43 3.55 -16.05
CA GLU A 247 20.11 4.82 -16.71
C GLU A 247 18.84 5.54 -16.25
N GLN A 248 18.85 6.04 -15.01
CA GLN A 248 18.39 7.41 -14.74
C GLN A 248 19.00 7.92 -13.44
N LYS A 249 20.24 8.38 -13.56
CA LYS A 249 20.94 9.14 -12.52
C LYS A 249 20.56 10.61 -12.68
N ALA A 250 20.18 11.21 -11.56
CA ALA A 250 20.20 12.64 -11.26
C ALA A 250 19.23 13.56 -12.04
N LEU A 251 18.10 13.88 -11.40
CA LEU A 251 17.71 15.28 -11.19
C LEU A 251 16.75 15.34 -10.00
N GLY A 252 17.10 16.16 -9.01
CA GLY A 252 16.27 16.43 -7.85
C GLY A 252 14.97 17.08 -8.29
N ALA A 253 13.88 16.31 -8.22
CA ALA A 253 12.54 16.83 -8.24
C ALA A 253 11.96 16.59 -6.84
N SER A 254 11.37 17.63 -6.26
CA SER A 254 10.58 17.55 -5.03
C SER A 254 9.53 16.45 -5.17
N LYS A 255 9.85 15.28 -4.62
CA LYS A 255 9.11 14.05 -4.76
C LYS A 255 7.95 14.11 -3.78
N GLU A 256 6.82 14.69 -4.18
CA GLU A 256 5.55 14.30 -3.57
C GLU A 256 5.45 12.79 -3.78
N GLU A 257 5.59 12.02 -2.70
CA GLU A 257 5.35 10.59 -2.70
C GLU A 257 3.92 10.38 -3.21
N SER A 258 3.81 9.98 -4.47
CA SER A 258 2.52 9.69 -5.08
C SER A 258 2.00 8.40 -4.47
N ILE A 259 1.32 8.55 -3.33
CA ILE A 259 0.63 7.45 -2.69
C ILE A 259 -0.57 7.12 -3.56
N THR A 260 -0.56 5.94 -4.15
CA THR A 260 -1.66 5.45 -4.98
C THR A 260 -2.49 4.48 -4.15
N SER A 261 -3.82 4.63 -4.21
CA SER A 261 -4.75 3.71 -3.56
C SER A 261 -5.30 2.68 -4.54
N ALA A 262 -5.45 1.45 -4.06
CA ALA A 262 -6.15 0.37 -4.73
C ALA A 262 -7.12 -0.29 -3.75
N TRP A 263 -8.15 -0.94 -4.28
CA TRP A 263 -9.10 -1.70 -3.47
C TRP A 263 -9.12 -3.17 -3.89
N SER A 264 -9.38 -4.03 -2.92
CA SER A 264 -10.02 -5.33 -3.13
C SER A 264 -11.39 -5.32 -2.45
N ASP A 265 -12.21 -6.35 -2.66
CA ASP A 265 -13.56 -6.45 -2.10
C ASP A 265 -13.61 -6.27 -0.56
N VAL A 266 -12.50 -6.50 0.14
CA VAL A 266 -12.42 -6.48 1.62
C VAL A 266 -11.33 -5.55 2.16
N TYR A 267 -10.27 -5.28 1.40
CA TYR A 267 -9.11 -4.52 1.88
C TYR A 267 -8.85 -3.25 1.08
N ARG A 268 -8.33 -2.25 1.78
CA ARG A 268 -7.76 -1.04 1.19
C ARG A 268 -6.26 -1.16 1.16
N VAL A 269 -5.67 -0.75 0.04
CA VAL A 269 -4.23 -0.70 -0.15
C VAL A 269 -3.84 0.71 -0.51
N ALA A 270 -2.81 1.22 0.15
CA ALA A 270 -2.08 2.40 -0.28
C ALA A 270 -0.64 1.99 -0.54
N HIS A 271 -0.03 2.47 -1.63
CA HIS A 271 1.33 2.10 -1.98
C HIS A 271 2.18 3.31 -2.39
N PHE A 272 3.47 3.21 -2.12
CA PHE A 272 4.50 4.14 -2.60
C PHE A 272 5.80 3.39 -2.85
N GLU A 273 6.69 3.96 -3.66
CA GLU A 273 7.90 3.29 -4.13
C GLU A 273 9.16 4.15 -3.89
N THR A 274 10.23 3.46 -3.55
CA THR A 274 11.61 3.95 -3.56
C THR A 274 12.30 3.49 -4.86
N ALA A 275 13.63 3.58 -4.96
CA ALA A 275 14.31 3.18 -6.19
C ALA A 275 14.26 1.65 -6.38
N ARG A 276 14.31 0.87 -5.29
CA ARG A 276 14.44 -0.58 -5.32
C ARG A 276 13.42 -1.32 -4.45
N HIS A 277 12.56 -0.60 -3.72
CA HIS A 277 11.51 -1.22 -2.92
C HIS A 277 10.14 -0.58 -3.14
N ALA A 278 9.11 -1.40 -3.00
CA ALA A 278 7.73 -0.99 -2.87
C ALA A 278 7.30 -1.13 -1.41
N VAL A 279 6.50 -0.16 -0.95
CA VAL A 279 5.89 -0.17 0.38
C VAL A 279 4.38 -0.17 0.23
N PHE A 280 3.71 -1.07 0.96
CA PHE A 280 2.27 -1.21 0.97
C PHE A 280 1.73 -1.00 2.38
N VAL A 281 0.61 -0.28 2.48
CA VAL A 281 -0.21 -0.17 3.68
C VAL A 281 -1.56 -0.81 3.39
N VAL A 282 -1.82 -1.95 4.03
CA VAL A 282 -2.97 -2.81 3.78
C VAL A 282 -3.81 -2.95 5.05
N SER A 283 -5.12 -2.70 4.96
CA SER A 283 -6.05 -2.89 6.08
C SER A 283 -7.51 -3.00 5.63
N SER A 284 -8.41 -3.30 6.57
CA SER A 284 -9.87 -3.19 6.40
C SER A 284 -10.42 -1.80 6.73
N LEU A 285 -9.56 -0.79 6.93
CA LEU A 285 -9.98 0.56 7.31
C LEU A 285 -10.75 1.27 6.20
N SER A 286 -11.34 2.41 6.53
CA SER A 286 -11.80 3.34 5.50
C SER A 286 -10.64 3.77 4.61
N GLU A 287 -10.92 4.12 3.35
CA GLU A 287 -9.88 4.60 2.43
C GLU A 287 -9.15 5.84 3.00
N ALA A 288 -9.89 6.75 3.62
CA ALA A 288 -9.33 7.95 4.22
C ALA A 288 -8.35 7.63 5.36
N ASP A 289 -8.70 6.69 6.25
CA ASP A 289 -7.84 6.26 7.35
C ASP A 289 -6.61 5.49 6.85
N ASN A 290 -6.79 4.58 5.88
CA ASN A 290 -5.67 3.83 5.31
C ASN A 290 -4.66 4.75 4.61
N ILE A 291 -5.14 5.74 3.85
CA ILE A 291 -4.29 6.77 3.24
C ILE A 291 -3.64 7.66 4.31
N ALA A 292 -4.34 7.98 5.40
CA ALA A 292 -3.76 8.76 6.49
C ALA A 292 -2.58 8.03 7.16
N ILE A 293 -2.70 6.73 7.41
CA ILE A 293 -1.60 5.90 7.91
C ILE A 293 -0.46 5.84 6.89
N ALA A 294 -0.77 5.61 5.60
CA ALA A 294 0.25 5.59 4.56
C ALA A 294 1.04 6.90 4.48
N ARG A 295 0.35 8.05 4.52
CA ARG A 295 0.99 9.38 4.54
C ARG A 295 1.83 9.62 5.79
N ALA A 296 1.40 9.08 6.92
CA ALA A 296 2.14 9.18 8.17
C ALA A 296 3.47 8.41 8.09
N VAL A 297 3.45 7.18 7.58
CA VAL A 297 4.65 6.33 7.56
C VAL A 297 5.58 6.61 6.38
N ALA A 298 5.08 7.14 5.27
CA ALA A 298 5.87 7.25 4.04
C ALA A 298 7.19 8.03 4.20
N PRO A 299 7.24 9.22 4.83
CA PRO A 299 8.49 9.98 4.93
C PRO A 299 9.59 9.27 5.72
N SER A 300 9.24 8.61 6.82
CA SER A 300 10.20 7.91 7.69
C SER A 300 10.61 6.57 7.09
N VAL A 301 9.66 5.81 6.54
CA VAL A 301 9.93 4.52 5.89
C VAL A 301 10.73 4.70 4.61
N SER A 302 10.38 5.64 3.73
CA SER A 302 11.15 5.87 2.50
C SER A 302 12.58 6.30 2.81
N LYS A 303 12.77 7.23 3.75
CA LYS A 303 14.12 7.62 4.19
C LYS A 303 14.92 6.45 4.75
N HIS A 304 14.26 5.55 5.49
CA HIS A 304 14.88 4.35 6.04
C HIS A 304 15.31 3.38 4.94
N VAL A 305 14.40 3.07 4.03
CA VAL A 305 14.62 2.16 2.90
C VAL A 305 15.69 2.72 1.95
N GLU A 306 15.63 3.99 1.58
CA GLU A 306 16.62 4.63 0.71
C GLU A 306 18.04 4.60 1.30
N ARG A 307 18.18 4.70 2.64
CA ARG A 307 19.49 4.52 3.28
C ARG A 307 19.99 3.09 3.17
N ALA A 308 19.10 2.11 3.31
CA ALA A 308 19.44 0.70 3.16
C ALA A 308 19.81 0.35 1.70
N GLU A 309 19.24 1.04 0.72
CA GLU A 309 19.55 0.86 -0.71
C GLU A 309 20.96 1.30 -1.10
N VAL A 310 21.56 2.21 -0.34
CA VAL A 310 22.88 2.81 -0.59
C VAL A 310 24.00 2.12 0.22
N ALA A 311 23.65 1.30 1.22
CA ALA A 311 24.57 0.69 2.18
C ALA A 311 25.00 -0.75 1.81
#